data_AF-A0A158IRI7-F1
#
_entry.id   AF-A0A158IRI7-F1
#
_cell.length_a   1.000
_cell.length_b   1.000
_cell.length_c   1.000
_cell.angle_alpha   90.00
_cell.angle_beta   90.00
_cell.angle_gamma   90.00
#
_symmetry.space_group_name_H-M   'P 1'
#
loop_
_entity.id
_entity.type
_entity.pdbx_description
1 polymer ?
#
loop_
_entity_poly.entity_id
_entity_poly.type
_entity_poly.pdbx_seq_one_letter_code
_entity_poly.pdbx_strand_id
1 'polypeptide(L)'
;MSIRPDLPDLSAAFEALPNPRGGSVRSAEMALTDALHAFQRQGDSAAALRRAINALHAAGWLPAQRFAETLALVAPLGDETDVARARIAETLRVFGAAVERRNLRELACSTVLFDHYRALHALLAAHTRVTPVSFDDLALAGRAIPPATLRAIAPERLARVRAHYEESLLALLRAPSNNGADAFSRLDACLSDLTGPDPYDFWRLASAAVRALRERSKGTPADAPAADARRLYARFNLVLADQAHASSYAPKSLVRATLALLWRDFALFGAAPEDAAQVDVLRDYGLTVAWHVAATPASETVWEQGAAEAGEAATRDAVTRDLGVLRVNAAAYEDFLQSAEVSIDGLVERGEAARESGSADTDAALHAADASYRLGAAACSLGLGHVALLADTLGLAWRRIAYEFQTHTLDTAIPGRAAETLRSMLHQAAAGIAPAEGRGSVLSLIAMIERQTALSR
;
A
#
# COMPACT_ATOMS: atom_id res chain seq x y z
N MET A 1 20.09 25.33 43.22
CA MET A 1 19.82 26.12 41.99
C MET A 1 21.15 26.19 41.24
N SER A 2 21.35 25.56 40.09
CA SER A 2 20.53 25.67 38.90
C SER A 2 20.59 24.37 38.09
N ILE A 3 19.40 23.86 37.77
CA ILE A 3 19.14 22.80 36.80
C ILE A 3 19.12 23.50 35.43
N ARG A 4 19.91 23.01 34.47
CA ARG A 4 19.66 23.31 33.05
C ARG A 4 19.07 22.05 32.41
N PRO A 5 17.77 22.04 32.05
CA PRO A 5 17.25 21.10 31.08
C PRO A 5 17.49 21.64 29.65
N ASP A 6 17.23 20.77 28.68
CA ASP A 6 17.06 21.02 27.25
C ASP A 6 18.31 21.01 26.37
N LEU A 7 18.65 19.79 25.96
CA LEU A 7 19.04 19.49 24.58
C LEU A 7 18.00 18.50 24.03
N PRO A 8 17.15 18.88 23.06
CA PRO A 8 16.42 17.91 22.27
C PRO A 8 17.39 17.35 21.22
N ASP A 9 17.86 16.12 21.44
CA ASP A 9 18.78 15.46 20.53
C ASP A 9 18.02 14.48 19.61
N LEU A 10 18.10 14.81 18.32
CA LEU A 10 18.16 13.94 17.14
C LEU A 10 16.89 13.24 16.64
N SER A 11 16.60 13.54 15.37
CA SER A 11 15.75 12.75 14.46
C SER A 11 14.26 12.71 14.81
N ALA A 12 13.56 13.83 14.59
CA ALA A 12 12.14 13.77 14.24
C ALA A 12 11.99 13.12 12.85
N ALA A 13 12.26 11.82 12.77
CA ALA A 13 11.74 10.99 11.70
C ALA A 13 10.22 11.00 11.90
N PHE A 14 9.50 11.62 10.98
CA PHE A 14 8.04 11.71 10.97
C PHE A 14 7.44 10.34 11.33
N GLU A 15 6.95 10.20 12.56
CA GLU A 15 6.34 8.98 13.07
C GLU A 15 4.87 8.97 12.62
N ALA A 16 4.42 7.87 12.03
CA ALA A 16 3.02 7.78 11.61
C ALA A 16 2.11 7.93 12.84
N LEU A 17 1.10 8.79 12.72
CA LEU A 17 0.25 9.11 13.86
C LEU A 17 -0.61 7.88 14.23
N PRO A 18 -0.80 7.60 15.54
CA PRO A 18 -1.67 6.54 16.00
C PRO A 18 -3.06 6.67 15.38
N ASN A 19 -3.68 5.55 15.03
CA ASN A 19 -5.06 5.55 14.55
C ASN A 19 -6.01 5.26 15.73
N PRO A 20 -6.65 6.28 16.33
CA PRO A 20 -7.51 6.09 17.51
C PRO A 20 -8.77 5.27 17.20
N ARG A 21 -9.15 5.15 15.91
CA ARG A 21 -10.28 4.34 15.45
C ARG A 21 -9.88 2.93 15.02
N GLY A 22 -8.58 2.66 14.92
CA GLY A 22 -8.05 1.37 14.50
C GLY A 22 -8.35 0.28 15.51
N GLY A 23 -8.75 -0.89 15.03
CA GLY A 23 -8.89 -2.07 15.85
C GLY A 23 -7.54 -2.56 16.37
N SER A 24 -7.53 -3.10 17.59
CA SER A 24 -6.35 -3.75 18.18
C SER A 24 -6.40 -5.26 17.96
N VAL A 25 -5.23 -5.87 17.76
CA VAL A 25 -5.07 -7.32 17.73
C VAL A 25 -4.30 -7.71 19.00
N ARG A 26 -5.00 -7.71 20.14
CA ARG A 26 -4.38 -7.87 21.47
C ARG A 26 -3.53 -9.14 21.59
N SER A 27 -3.97 -10.22 20.97
CA SER A 27 -3.21 -11.48 20.95
C SER A 27 -1.88 -11.35 20.22
N ALA A 28 -1.79 -10.52 19.17
CA ALA A 28 -0.53 -10.21 18.50
C ALA A 28 0.34 -9.26 19.34
N GLU A 29 -0.23 -8.19 19.90
CA GLU A 29 0.47 -7.24 20.77
C GLU A 29 1.16 -7.97 21.96
N MET A 30 0.40 -8.81 22.67
CA MET A 30 0.92 -9.64 23.76
C MET A 30 1.98 -10.63 23.29
N ALA A 31 1.76 -11.31 22.16
CA ALA A 31 2.70 -12.27 21.63
C ALA A 31 4.02 -11.64 21.17
N LEU A 32 4.00 -10.41 20.64
CA LEU A 32 5.21 -9.67 20.28
C LEU A 32 5.98 -9.21 21.52
N THR A 33 5.27 -8.80 22.57
CA THR A 33 5.87 -8.48 23.87
C THR A 33 6.54 -9.72 24.49
N ASP A 34 5.84 -10.86 24.49
CA ASP A 34 6.39 -12.14 24.94
C ASP A 34 7.63 -12.54 24.14
N ALA A 35 7.58 -12.37 22.81
CA ALA A 35 8.69 -12.70 21.93
C ALA A 35 9.93 -11.84 22.25
N LEU A 36 9.74 -10.53 22.46
CA LEU A 36 10.81 -9.62 22.86
C LEU A 36 11.41 -10.03 24.22
N HIS A 37 10.58 -10.28 25.22
CA HIS A 37 11.04 -10.72 26.54
C HIS A 37 11.75 -12.08 26.52
N ALA A 38 11.29 -13.03 25.68
CA ALA A 38 11.96 -14.31 25.50
C ALA A 38 13.32 -14.11 24.83
N PHE A 39 13.36 -13.33 23.75
CA PHE A 39 14.58 -13.06 22.98
C PHE A 39 15.66 -12.35 23.84
N GLN A 40 15.27 -11.33 24.61
CA GLN A 40 16.20 -10.62 25.50
C GLN A 40 16.80 -11.51 26.60
N ARG A 41 16.05 -12.52 27.06
CA ARG A 41 16.50 -13.50 28.05
C ARG A 41 17.22 -14.71 27.44
N GLN A 42 17.52 -14.67 26.13
CA GLN A 42 18.12 -15.80 25.39
C GLN A 42 17.26 -17.07 25.47
N GLY A 43 15.93 -16.89 25.58
CA GLY A 43 14.95 -17.97 25.52
C GLY A 43 14.35 -18.14 24.12
N ASP A 44 13.60 -19.21 23.92
CA ASP A 44 12.91 -19.49 22.66
C ASP A 44 11.74 -18.52 22.41
N SER A 45 11.85 -17.70 21.36
CA SER A 45 10.81 -16.75 20.93
C SER A 45 9.89 -17.32 19.83
N ALA A 46 10.17 -18.51 19.29
CA ALA A 46 9.48 -19.06 18.13
C ALA A 46 7.98 -19.31 18.39
N ALA A 47 7.64 -19.81 19.58
CA ALA A 47 6.25 -20.05 19.96
C ALA A 47 5.45 -18.73 20.04
N ALA A 48 6.06 -17.67 20.57
CA ALA A 48 5.44 -16.36 20.68
C ALA A 48 5.25 -15.72 19.30
N LEU A 49 6.29 -15.73 18.46
CA LEU A 49 6.22 -15.22 17.08
C LEU A 49 5.17 -15.97 16.24
N ARG A 50 5.04 -17.28 16.41
CA ARG A 50 3.99 -18.07 15.73
C ARG A 50 2.58 -17.64 16.13
N ARG A 51 2.35 -17.31 17.41
CA ARG A 51 1.07 -16.74 17.87
C ARG A 51 0.80 -15.39 17.22
N ALA A 52 1.80 -14.52 17.17
CA ALA A 52 1.69 -13.21 16.52
C ALA A 52 1.35 -13.35 15.02
N ILE A 53 2.06 -14.21 14.29
CA ILE A 53 1.80 -14.49 12.87
C ILE A 53 0.34 -14.93 12.65
N ASN A 54 -0.13 -15.90 13.43
CA ASN A 54 -1.50 -16.41 13.29
C ASN A 54 -2.56 -15.33 13.61
N ALA A 55 -2.33 -14.51 14.63
CA ALA A 55 -3.23 -13.43 15.00
C ALA A 55 -3.29 -12.32 13.92
N LEU A 56 -2.13 -11.92 13.39
CA LEU A 56 -2.04 -10.94 12.30
C LEU A 56 -2.66 -11.47 11.00
N HIS A 57 -2.44 -12.74 10.68
CA HIS A 57 -3.08 -13.40 9.54
C HIS A 57 -4.60 -13.44 9.70
N ALA A 58 -5.11 -13.84 10.86
CA ALA A 58 -6.55 -13.88 11.12
C ALA A 58 -7.20 -12.49 11.03
N ALA A 59 -6.48 -11.42 11.40
CA ALA A 59 -6.94 -10.04 11.25
C ALA A 59 -6.83 -9.50 9.80
N GLY A 60 -6.12 -10.20 8.92
CA GLY A 60 -5.82 -9.75 7.54
C GLY A 60 -4.76 -8.67 7.46
N TRP A 61 -3.88 -8.56 8.47
CA TRP A 61 -2.81 -7.58 8.54
C TRP A 61 -1.57 -8.11 7.79
N LEU A 62 -1.71 -8.37 6.49
CA LEU A 62 -0.73 -9.12 5.68
C LEU A 62 0.70 -8.54 5.69
N PRO A 63 0.92 -7.22 5.61
CA PRO A 63 2.27 -6.66 5.72
C PRO A 63 2.90 -6.99 7.09
N ALA A 64 2.15 -6.82 8.18
CA ALA A 64 2.62 -7.13 9.53
C ALA A 64 2.86 -8.64 9.72
N GLN A 65 2.01 -9.49 9.16
CA GLN A 65 2.23 -10.94 9.15
C GLN A 65 3.57 -11.29 8.48
N ARG A 66 3.85 -10.78 7.28
CA ARG A 66 5.12 -11.03 6.56
C ARG A 66 6.34 -10.54 7.35
N PHE A 67 6.19 -9.41 8.04
CA PHE A 67 7.21 -8.89 8.94
C PHE A 67 7.48 -9.89 10.09
N ALA A 68 6.42 -10.33 10.78
CA ALA A 68 6.52 -11.29 11.88
C ALA A 68 7.09 -12.65 11.43
N GLU A 69 6.77 -13.11 10.22
CA GLU A 69 7.36 -14.31 9.61
C GLU A 69 8.87 -14.15 9.41
N THR A 70 9.31 -13.00 8.90
CA THR A 70 10.74 -12.70 8.73
C THR A 70 11.45 -12.67 10.08
N LEU A 71 10.83 -12.07 11.10
CA LEU A 71 11.33 -12.09 12.48
C LEU A 71 11.47 -13.51 13.03
N ALA A 72 10.50 -14.39 12.77
CA ALA A 72 10.58 -15.79 13.19
C ALA A 72 11.72 -16.55 12.49
N LEU A 73 12.03 -16.22 11.24
CA LEU A 73 13.13 -16.82 10.49
C LEU A 73 14.50 -16.36 10.99
N VAL A 74 14.65 -15.10 11.39
CA VAL A 74 15.94 -14.54 11.86
C VAL A 74 16.18 -14.67 13.35
N ALA A 75 15.15 -14.90 14.17
CA ALA A 75 15.29 -15.00 15.62
C ALA A 75 16.41 -15.97 16.07
N PRO A 76 16.58 -17.17 15.46
CA PRO A 76 17.69 -18.08 15.82
C PRO A 76 19.09 -17.52 15.52
N LEU A 77 19.22 -16.56 14.61
CA LEU A 77 20.50 -15.93 14.24
C LEU A 77 20.96 -14.89 15.28
N GLY A 78 20.11 -14.57 16.26
CA GLY A 78 20.43 -13.61 17.33
C GLY A 78 21.54 -14.06 18.28
N ASP A 79 21.94 -15.33 18.24
CA ASP A 79 23.00 -15.87 19.08
C ASP A 79 24.39 -15.85 18.40
N GLU A 80 24.46 -15.48 17.13
CA GLU A 80 25.72 -15.48 16.37
C GLU A 80 26.61 -14.28 16.71
N THR A 81 26.02 -13.08 16.86
CA THR A 81 26.75 -11.85 17.20
C THR A 81 25.88 -10.91 18.04
N ASP A 82 26.53 -10.14 18.92
CA ASP A 82 25.85 -9.09 19.70
C ASP A 82 25.19 -8.03 18.81
N VAL A 83 25.76 -7.77 17.61
CA VAL A 83 25.19 -6.83 16.64
C VAL A 83 23.89 -7.36 16.03
N ALA A 84 23.85 -8.63 15.62
CA ALA A 84 22.64 -9.27 15.12
C ALA A 84 21.57 -9.31 16.21
N ARG A 85 21.96 -9.65 17.45
CA ARG A 85 21.07 -9.63 18.62
C ARG A 85 20.44 -8.27 18.86
N ALA A 86 21.27 -7.23 18.98
CA ALA A 86 20.79 -5.87 19.22
C ALA A 86 19.83 -5.41 18.11
N ARG A 87 20.15 -5.75 16.85
CA ARG A 87 19.29 -5.43 15.70
C ARG A 87 17.94 -6.12 15.75
N ILE A 88 17.90 -7.43 16.03
CA ILE A 88 16.65 -8.19 16.12
C ILE A 88 15.79 -7.69 17.29
N ALA A 89 16.39 -7.44 18.46
CA ALA A 89 15.69 -6.90 19.62
C ALA A 89 15.09 -5.52 19.34
N GLU A 90 15.86 -4.64 18.70
CA GLU A 90 15.38 -3.31 18.31
C GLU A 90 14.25 -3.40 17.29
N THR A 91 14.38 -4.26 16.28
CA THR A 91 13.32 -4.47 15.29
C THR A 91 12.05 -5.06 15.90
N LEU A 92 12.15 -5.99 16.86
CA LEU A 92 10.99 -6.49 17.61
C LEU A 92 10.27 -5.36 18.36
N ARG A 93 11.04 -4.48 19.01
CA ARG A 93 10.51 -3.33 19.76
C ARG A 93 9.80 -2.34 18.83
N VAL A 94 10.45 -1.93 17.74
CA VAL A 94 9.90 -0.98 16.75
C VAL A 94 8.66 -1.56 16.06
N PHE A 95 8.70 -2.83 15.68
CA PHE A 95 7.55 -3.50 15.07
C PHE A 95 6.38 -3.65 16.06
N GLY A 96 6.64 -4.02 17.32
CA GLY A 96 5.62 -4.08 18.37
C GLY A 96 4.92 -2.73 18.56
N ALA A 97 5.69 -1.64 18.67
CA ALA A 97 5.13 -0.29 18.79
C ALA A 97 4.27 0.11 17.58
N ALA A 98 4.68 -0.26 16.35
CA ALA A 98 3.89 0.00 15.15
C ALA A 98 2.56 -0.78 15.12
N VAL A 99 2.55 -2.03 15.60
CA VAL A 99 1.31 -2.81 15.74
C VAL A 99 0.37 -2.16 16.75
N GLU A 100 0.90 -1.62 17.86
CA GLU A 100 0.12 -0.93 18.89
C GLU A 100 -0.49 0.41 18.43
N ARG A 101 0.09 1.06 17.41
CA ARG A 101 -0.47 2.26 16.76
C ARG A 101 -1.71 1.98 15.91
N ARG A 102 -2.00 0.71 15.59
CA ARG A 102 -3.22 0.24 14.89
C ARG A 102 -3.45 0.89 13.54
N ASN A 103 -2.36 1.28 12.87
CA ASN A 103 -2.40 1.97 11.60
C ASN A 103 -1.98 1.00 10.47
N LEU A 104 -2.96 0.42 9.77
CA LEU A 104 -2.69 -0.51 8.66
C LEU A 104 -1.88 0.14 7.52
N ARG A 105 -2.02 1.44 7.31
CA ARG A 105 -1.25 2.19 6.31
C ARG A 105 0.21 2.25 6.71
N GLU A 106 0.48 2.51 7.99
CA GLU A 106 1.83 2.49 8.54
C GLU A 106 2.49 1.12 8.36
N LEU A 107 1.80 0.05 8.77
CA LEU A 107 2.32 -1.32 8.69
C LEU A 107 2.65 -1.74 7.25
N ALA A 108 1.99 -1.13 6.25
CA ALA A 108 2.26 -1.36 4.84
C ALA A 108 3.36 -0.43 4.27
N CYS A 109 3.32 0.86 4.62
CA CYS A 109 4.02 1.91 3.87
C CYS A 109 5.16 2.60 4.63
N SER A 110 5.38 2.30 5.91
CA SER A 110 6.44 2.96 6.68
C SER A 110 7.83 2.58 6.15
N THR A 111 8.61 3.60 5.75
CA THR A 111 10.02 3.44 5.35
C THR A 111 10.89 2.99 6.51
N VAL A 112 10.59 3.45 7.72
CA VAL A 112 11.29 3.03 8.94
C VAL A 112 11.10 1.54 9.17
N LEU A 113 9.85 1.06 9.09
CA LEU A 113 9.58 -0.38 9.20
C LEU A 113 10.25 -1.15 8.06
N PHE A 114 10.16 -0.65 6.83
CA PHE A 114 10.81 -1.32 5.71
C PHE A 114 12.34 -1.39 5.85
N ASP A 115 12.99 -0.38 6.40
CA ASP A 115 14.43 -0.41 6.63
C ASP A 115 14.83 -1.48 7.64
N HIS A 116 14.05 -1.64 8.72
CA HIS A 116 14.21 -2.76 9.63
C HIS A 116 13.96 -4.11 8.94
N TYR A 117 12.87 -4.24 8.19
CA TYR A 117 12.53 -5.45 7.43
C TYR A 117 13.66 -5.85 6.46
N ARG A 118 14.17 -4.89 5.68
CA ARG A 118 15.29 -5.06 4.76
C ARG A 118 16.57 -5.46 5.50
N ALA A 119 16.82 -4.89 6.67
CA ALA A 119 17.97 -5.25 7.48
C ALA A 119 17.88 -6.69 8.03
N LEU A 120 16.68 -7.19 8.35
CA LEU A 120 16.48 -8.60 8.71
C LEU A 120 16.75 -9.53 7.50
N HIS A 121 16.27 -9.15 6.31
CA HIS A 121 16.56 -9.90 5.09
C HIS A 121 18.05 -9.92 4.73
N ALA A 122 18.79 -8.84 5.02
CA ALA A 122 20.24 -8.83 4.89
C ALA A 122 20.93 -9.82 5.84
N LEU A 123 20.40 -10.01 7.06
CA LEU A 123 20.88 -11.05 7.99
C LEU A 123 20.58 -12.46 7.44
N LEU A 124 19.39 -12.69 6.86
CA LEU A 124 19.06 -13.96 6.20
C LEU A 124 19.96 -14.25 5.01
N ALA A 125 20.22 -13.25 4.17
CA ALA A 125 21.04 -13.40 2.96
C ALA A 125 22.52 -13.73 3.26
N ALA A 126 23.02 -13.41 4.47
CA ALA A 126 24.33 -13.86 4.91
C ALA A 126 24.40 -15.39 5.10
N HIS A 127 23.25 -16.03 5.36
CA HIS A 127 23.14 -17.46 5.69
C HIS A 127 22.46 -18.29 4.60
N THR A 128 21.80 -17.63 3.64
CA THR A 128 20.98 -18.26 2.62
C THR A 128 21.15 -17.55 1.27
N ARG A 129 20.83 -18.22 0.16
CA ARG A 129 20.84 -17.59 -1.18
C ARG A 129 19.53 -16.83 -1.47
N VAL A 130 19.04 -16.07 -0.49
CA VAL A 130 17.77 -15.34 -0.62
C VAL A 130 18.00 -14.02 -1.37
N THR A 131 17.09 -13.73 -2.30
CA THR A 131 17.08 -12.49 -3.09
C THR A 131 16.80 -11.29 -2.20
N PRO A 132 17.41 -10.12 -2.44
CA PRO A 132 17.07 -8.88 -1.74
C PRO A 132 15.57 -8.57 -1.86
N VAL A 133 14.98 -8.16 -0.75
CA VAL A 133 13.56 -7.77 -0.70
C VAL A 133 13.31 -6.39 -1.26
N SER A 134 12.14 -6.23 -1.86
CA SER A 134 11.66 -4.96 -2.41
C SER A 134 10.60 -4.33 -1.52
N PHE A 135 10.49 -3.00 -1.53
CA PHE A 135 9.49 -2.29 -0.71
C PHE A 135 8.06 -2.70 -1.07
N ASP A 136 7.82 -2.93 -2.36
CA ASP A 136 6.53 -3.40 -2.83
C ASP A 136 6.13 -4.77 -2.27
N ASP A 137 7.08 -5.64 -1.89
CA ASP A 137 6.77 -6.95 -1.28
C ASP A 137 5.99 -6.80 0.02
N LEU A 138 6.27 -5.74 0.77
CA LEU A 138 5.59 -5.41 2.00
C LEU A 138 4.35 -4.56 1.73
N ALA A 139 4.52 -3.44 1.01
CA ALA A 139 3.46 -2.45 0.81
C ALA A 139 2.24 -3.00 0.06
N LEU A 140 2.46 -3.84 -0.95
CA LEU A 140 1.41 -4.35 -1.83
C LEU A 140 1.10 -5.84 -1.56
N ALA A 141 1.33 -6.29 -0.33
CA ALA A 141 1.06 -7.67 0.07
C ALA A 141 -0.41 -8.07 -0.18
N GLY A 142 -0.62 -9.10 -1.00
CA GLY A 142 -1.95 -9.62 -1.33
C GLY A 142 -2.73 -8.83 -2.37
N ARG A 143 -2.23 -7.69 -2.85
CA ARG A 143 -2.92 -6.82 -3.81
C ARG A 143 -2.69 -7.26 -5.26
N ALA A 144 -3.75 -7.21 -6.08
CA ALA A 144 -3.67 -7.46 -7.52
C ALA A 144 -2.93 -6.31 -8.23
N ILE A 145 -2.17 -6.61 -9.27
CA ILE A 145 -1.53 -5.59 -10.12
C ILE A 145 -2.01 -5.75 -11.57
N PRO A 146 -2.88 -4.85 -12.06
CA PRO A 146 -3.33 -4.90 -13.44
C PRO A 146 -2.14 -4.71 -14.40
N PRO A 147 -2.17 -5.33 -15.59
CA PRO A 147 -1.13 -5.15 -16.59
C PRO A 147 -1.04 -3.68 -17.01
N ALA A 148 0.16 -3.09 -16.94
CA ALA A 148 0.39 -1.73 -17.40
C ALA A 148 0.79 -1.75 -18.87
N THR A 149 0.01 -1.09 -19.72
CA THR A 149 0.18 -1.10 -21.18
C THR A 149 1.31 -0.16 -21.61
N LEU A 150 1.93 -0.49 -22.74
CA LEU A 150 2.85 0.38 -23.45
C LEU A 150 2.23 0.72 -24.80
N ARG A 151 1.88 1.99 -25.01
CA ARG A 151 1.33 2.45 -26.29
C ARG A 151 2.25 2.06 -27.45
N ALA A 152 1.68 1.61 -28.57
CA ALA A 152 2.44 1.41 -29.80
C ALA A 152 3.00 2.76 -30.31
N ILE A 153 4.32 2.83 -30.52
CA ILE A 153 5.01 4.02 -31.02
C ILE A 153 5.83 3.60 -32.23
N ALA A 154 5.81 4.39 -33.29
CA ALA A 154 6.63 4.15 -34.49
C ALA A 154 8.12 4.00 -34.10
N PRO A 155 8.85 2.99 -34.60
CA PRO A 155 10.22 2.69 -34.16
C PRO A 155 11.17 3.89 -34.24
N GLU A 156 11.08 4.69 -35.31
CA GLU A 156 11.91 5.88 -35.48
C GLU A 156 11.63 6.96 -34.43
N ARG A 157 10.34 7.15 -34.08
CA ARG A 157 9.95 8.10 -33.03
C ARG A 157 10.44 7.63 -31.68
N LEU A 158 10.30 6.34 -31.38
CA LEU A 158 10.78 5.76 -30.13
C LEU A 158 12.31 5.87 -30.01
N ALA A 159 13.06 5.62 -31.09
CA ALA A 159 14.51 5.79 -31.11
C ALA A 159 14.95 7.23 -30.80
N ARG A 160 14.25 8.24 -31.37
CA ARG A 160 14.53 9.66 -31.08
C ARG A 160 14.25 10.03 -29.62
N VAL A 161 13.08 9.64 -29.10
CA VAL A 161 12.72 9.92 -27.69
C VAL A 161 13.70 9.23 -26.75
N ARG A 162 14.07 7.97 -27.01
CA ARG A 162 15.03 7.23 -26.20
C ARG A 162 16.42 7.88 -26.21
N ALA A 163 16.91 8.36 -27.35
CA ALA A 163 18.19 9.05 -27.41
C ALA A 163 18.20 10.32 -26.52
N HIS A 164 17.12 11.12 -26.58
CA HIS A 164 16.98 12.32 -25.74
C HIS A 164 16.84 11.98 -24.25
N TYR A 165 16.13 10.88 -23.95
CA TYR A 165 15.99 10.35 -22.61
C TYR A 165 17.33 9.91 -22.02
N GLU A 166 18.11 9.13 -22.77
CA GLU A 166 19.42 8.62 -22.35
C GLU A 166 20.43 9.74 -22.14
N GLU A 167 20.44 10.75 -23.01
CA GLU A 167 21.26 11.96 -22.84
C GLU A 167 20.90 12.70 -21.54
N SER A 168 19.62 12.94 -21.31
CA SER A 168 19.13 13.65 -20.12
C SER A 168 19.36 12.85 -18.84
N LEU A 169 19.18 11.52 -18.89
CA LEU A 169 19.47 10.63 -17.77
C LEU A 169 20.95 10.64 -17.43
N LEU A 170 21.84 10.60 -18.42
CA LEU A 170 23.28 10.66 -18.19
C LEU A 170 23.69 11.98 -17.54
N ALA A 171 23.11 13.10 -17.98
CA ALA A 171 23.31 14.40 -17.35
C ALA A 171 22.83 14.40 -15.89
N LEU A 172 21.65 13.83 -15.62
CA LEU A 172 21.11 13.71 -14.25
C LEU A 172 21.99 12.85 -13.35
N LEU A 173 22.48 11.71 -13.83
CA LEU A 173 23.31 10.78 -13.05
C LEU A 173 24.70 11.35 -12.74
N ARG A 174 25.24 12.20 -13.63
CA ARG A 174 26.51 12.90 -13.44
C ARG A 174 26.38 14.16 -12.59
N ALA A 175 25.20 14.76 -12.50
CA ALA A 175 24.98 15.99 -11.77
C ALA A 175 25.10 15.77 -10.24
N PRO A 176 25.77 16.69 -9.51
CA PRO A 176 25.69 16.75 -8.05
C PRO A 176 24.24 16.78 -7.58
N SER A 177 23.96 16.33 -6.34
CA SER A 177 22.60 16.15 -5.80
C SER A 177 21.64 17.33 -6.05
N ASN A 178 22.17 18.56 -6.07
CA ASN A 178 21.39 19.81 -6.14
C ASN A 178 21.29 20.46 -7.54
N ASN A 179 21.99 19.96 -8.57
CA ASN A 179 22.08 20.62 -9.89
C ASN A 179 21.34 19.88 -11.02
N GLY A 180 20.37 19.02 -10.70
CA GLY A 180 19.68 18.15 -11.67
C GLY A 180 18.38 18.72 -12.27
N ALA A 181 17.97 19.95 -11.93
CA ALA A 181 16.62 20.46 -12.26
C ALA A 181 16.29 20.47 -13.76
N ASP A 182 17.22 20.93 -14.62
CA ASP A 182 17.01 20.94 -16.07
C ASP A 182 16.89 19.52 -16.64
N ALA A 183 17.77 18.61 -16.20
CA ALA A 183 17.74 17.21 -16.62
C ALA A 183 16.43 16.53 -16.22
N PHE A 184 15.91 16.83 -15.03
CA PHE A 184 14.59 16.36 -14.60
C PHE A 184 13.46 16.87 -15.49
N SER A 185 13.44 18.15 -15.85
CA SER A 185 12.42 18.72 -16.74
C SER A 185 12.45 18.09 -18.14
N ARG A 186 13.63 17.81 -18.69
CA ARG A 186 13.76 17.12 -19.99
C ARG A 186 13.28 15.67 -19.93
N LEU A 187 13.59 14.97 -18.84
CA LEU A 187 13.08 13.61 -18.62
C LEU A 187 11.55 13.59 -18.49
N ASP A 188 10.94 14.56 -17.80
CA ASP A 188 9.49 14.69 -17.73
C ASP A 188 8.85 14.92 -19.10
N ALA A 189 9.47 15.76 -19.93
CA ALA A 189 9.00 16.00 -21.29
C ALA A 189 9.02 14.69 -22.11
N CYS A 190 10.07 13.88 -21.98
CA CYS A 190 10.13 12.57 -22.61
C CYS A 190 9.00 11.64 -22.14
N LEU A 191 8.74 11.57 -20.82
CA LEU A 191 7.65 10.74 -20.29
C LEU A 191 6.28 11.21 -20.79
N SER A 192 6.08 12.53 -20.87
CA SER A 192 4.86 13.12 -21.44
C SER A 192 4.67 12.74 -22.91
N ASP A 193 5.74 12.75 -23.71
CA ASP A 193 5.69 12.35 -25.13
C ASP A 193 5.31 10.88 -25.32
N LEU A 194 5.71 10.03 -24.37
CA LEU A 194 5.45 8.58 -24.37
C LEU A 194 4.02 8.24 -23.92
N THR A 195 3.41 9.09 -23.09
CA THR A 195 2.12 8.84 -22.44
C THR A 195 0.98 8.67 -23.45
N GLY A 196 0.16 7.63 -23.24
CA GLY A 196 -1.02 7.28 -24.02
C GLY A 196 -2.34 7.60 -23.29
N PRO A 197 -3.49 7.37 -23.97
CA PRO A 197 -4.82 7.64 -23.40
C PRO A 197 -5.34 6.51 -22.49
N ASP A 198 -4.70 5.34 -22.48
CA ASP A 198 -5.10 4.21 -21.66
C ASP A 198 -4.91 4.53 -20.16
N PRO A 199 -5.94 4.37 -19.31
CA PRO A 199 -5.81 4.53 -17.87
C PRO A 199 -4.67 3.69 -17.26
N TYR A 200 -4.39 2.51 -17.82
CA TYR A 200 -3.32 1.61 -17.41
C TYR A 200 -1.99 1.84 -18.13
N ASP A 201 -1.85 2.92 -18.90
CA ASP A 201 -0.58 3.26 -19.54
C ASP A 201 0.55 3.42 -18.50
N PHE A 202 1.63 2.66 -18.71
CA PHE A 202 2.76 2.66 -17.79
C PHE A 202 3.40 4.05 -17.68
N TRP A 203 3.44 4.82 -18.77
CA TRP A 203 4.08 6.14 -18.78
C TRP A 203 3.30 7.18 -17.98
N ARG A 204 1.97 7.03 -17.87
CA ARG A 204 1.14 7.80 -16.93
C ARG A 204 1.52 7.51 -15.47
N LEU A 205 1.66 6.22 -15.11
CA LEU A 205 2.11 5.81 -13.77
C LEU A 205 3.53 6.31 -13.47
N ALA A 206 4.46 6.12 -14.42
CA ALA A 206 5.85 6.54 -14.30
C ALA A 206 5.95 8.05 -14.03
N SER A 207 5.21 8.85 -14.79
CA SER A 207 5.15 10.32 -14.64
C SER A 207 4.61 10.73 -13.27
N ALA A 208 3.51 10.11 -12.82
CA ALA A 208 2.93 10.40 -11.51
C ALA A 208 3.91 10.10 -10.36
N ALA A 209 4.58 8.94 -10.42
CA ALA A 209 5.52 8.52 -9.39
C ALA A 209 6.73 9.46 -9.27
N VAL A 210 7.38 9.82 -10.38
CA VAL A 210 8.58 10.69 -10.32
C VAL A 210 8.25 12.15 -10.01
N ARG A 211 7.04 12.63 -10.34
CA ARG A 211 6.55 13.94 -9.90
C ARG A 211 6.33 13.97 -8.40
N ALA A 212 5.56 13.02 -7.86
CA ALA A 212 5.28 12.93 -6.42
C ALA A 212 6.56 12.85 -5.58
N LEU A 213 7.52 12.00 -5.97
CA LEU A 213 8.80 11.86 -5.25
C LEU A 213 9.62 13.16 -5.24
N ARG A 214 9.58 13.94 -6.33
CA ARG A 214 10.33 15.21 -6.42
C ARG A 214 9.63 16.34 -5.70
N GLU A 215 8.31 16.43 -5.78
CA GLU A 215 7.54 17.45 -5.07
C GLU A 215 7.75 17.33 -3.56
N ARG A 216 7.77 16.10 -3.03
CA ARG A 216 8.01 15.85 -1.61
C ARG A 216 9.48 15.97 -1.19
N SER A 217 10.43 15.94 -2.14
CA SER A 217 11.83 16.28 -1.88
C SER A 217 12.05 17.79 -1.64
N LYS A 218 11.11 18.65 -2.07
CA LYS A 218 11.19 20.09 -1.87
C LYS A 218 10.81 20.43 -0.42
N GLY A 219 11.80 20.52 0.45
CA GLY A 219 11.63 20.97 1.84
C GLY A 219 12.09 19.99 2.91
N THR A 220 12.44 18.76 2.55
CA THR A 220 13.10 17.81 3.46
C THR A 220 14.63 17.87 3.25
N PRO A 221 15.44 18.03 4.29
CA PRO A 221 16.91 18.01 4.18
C PRO A 221 17.49 16.61 3.86
N ALA A 222 16.64 15.62 3.58
CA ALA A 222 17.04 14.26 3.27
C ALA A 222 17.08 14.02 1.75
N ASP A 223 18.25 13.69 1.22
CA ASP A 223 18.51 13.39 -0.20
C ASP A 223 17.75 12.14 -0.75
N ALA A 224 17.03 11.40 0.10
CA ALA A 224 16.45 10.11 -0.23
C ALA A 224 15.36 10.14 -1.33
N PRO A 225 14.37 11.07 -1.35
CA PRO A 225 13.34 11.07 -2.38
C PRO A 225 13.90 11.45 -3.77
N ALA A 226 14.95 12.28 -3.80
CA ALA A 226 15.68 12.58 -5.03
C ALA A 226 16.48 11.37 -5.55
N ALA A 227 17.01 10.53 -4.65
CA ALA A 227 17.68 9.29 -5.03
C ALA A 227 16.69 8.25 -5.60
N ASP A 228 15.51 8.10 -5.00
CA ASP A 228 14.45 7.20 -5.50
C ASP A 228 14.00 7.61 -6.90
N ALA A 229 13.79 8.91 -7.14
CA ALA A 229 13.46 9.44 -8.47
C ALA A 229 14.56 9.10 -9.50
N ARG A 230 15.84 9.32 -9.18
CA ARG A 230 16.97 8.97 -10.06
C ARG A 230 17.00 7.46 -10.39
N ARG A 231 16.76 6.60 -9.40
CA ARG A 231 16.69 5.13 -9.61
C ARG A 231 15.52 4.76 -10.51
N LEU A 232 14.36 5.39 -10.36
CA LEU A 232 13.20 5.12 -11.23
C LEU A 232 13.47 5.53 -12.67
N TYR A 233 14.01 6.73 -12.92
CA TYR A 233 14.41 7.12 -14.28
C TYR A 233 15.40 6.12 -14.90
N ALA A 234 16.38 5.64 -14.14
CA ALA A 234 17.30 4.61 -14.64
C ALA A 234 16.58 3.29 -15.00
N ARG A 235 15.60 2.86 -14.20
CA ARG A 235 14.80 1.65 -14.49
C ARG A 235 13.85 1.82 -15.67
N PHE A 236 13.28 3.01 -15.86
CA PHE A 236 12.41 3.32 -17.00
C PHE A 236 13.15 3.26 -18.33
N ASN A 237 14.46 3.52 -18.35
CA ASN A 237 15.28 3.31 -19.55
C ASN A 237 15.26 1.85 -20.03
N LEU A 238 15.14 0.88 -19.11
CA LEU A 238 15.01 -0.54 -19.47
C LEU A 238 13.67 -0.82 -20.15
N VAL A 239 12.61 -0.15 -19.71
CA VAL A 239 11.28 -0.28 -20.35
C VAL A 239 11.29 0.31 -21.76
N LEU A 240 12.00 1.40 -22.00
CA LEU A 240 12.21 1.94 -23.36
C LEU A 240 12.93 0.94 -24.25
N ALA A 241 13.92 0.23 -23.71
CA ALA A 241 14.59 -0.85 -24.43
C ALA A 241 13.63 -2.01 -24.72
N ASP A 242 12.82 -2.46 -23.76
CA ASP A 242 11.84 -3.53 -23.94
C ASP A 242 10.76 -3.14 -24.97
N GLN A 243 10.28 -1.89 -24.95
CA GLN A 243 9.32 -1.38 -25.93
C GLN A 243 9.93 -1.33 -27.35
N ALA A 244 11.23 -1.01 -27.47
CA ALA A 244 11.93 -1.08 -28.75
C ALA A 244 12.03 -2.53 -29.29
N HIS A 245 11.99 -3.53 -28.40
CA HIS A 245 11.86 -4.94 -28.75
C HIS A 245 10.39 -5.41 -28.85
N ALA A 246 9.47 -4.48 -29.08
CA ALA A 246 8.04 -4.71 -29.27
C ALA A 246 7.29 -5.27 -28.04
N SER A 247 7.76 -4.99 -26.82
CA SER A 247 6.96 -5.26 -25.63
C SER A 247 5.71 -4.36 -25.59
N SER A 248 4.56 -4.98 -25.34
CA SER A 248 3.26 -4.32 -25.19
C SER A 248 2.91 -3.98 -23.74
N TYR A 249 3.66 -4.53 -22.78
CA TYR A 249 3.41 -4.35 -21.35
C TYR A 249 4.71 -4.07 -20.61
N ALA A 250 4.62 -3.23 -19.57
CA ALA A 250 5.73 -3.05 -18.64
C ALA A 250 5.89 -4.29 -17.73
N PRO A 251 7.12 -4.60 -17.27
CA PRO A 251 7.33 -5.70 -16.33
C PRO A 251 6.52 -5.51 -15.04
N LYS A 252 5.73 -6.51 -14.64
CA LYS A 252 4.87 -6.47 -13.44
C LYS A 252 5.63 -6.05 -12.17
N SER A 253 6.86 -6.54 -11.99
CA SER A 253 7.70 -6.18 -10.84
C SER A 253 8.09 -4.70 -10.82
N LEU A 254 8.29 -4.07 -11.98
CA LEU A 254 8.56 -2.63 -12.05
C LEU A 254 7.30 -1.82 -11.78
N VAL A 255 6.17 -2.19 -12.39
CA VAL A 255 4.86 -1.56 -12.13
C VAL A 255 4.56 -1.56 -10.64
N ARG A 256 4.74 -2.72 -9.99
CA ARG A 256 4.50 -2.89 -8.56
C ARG A 256 5.44 -2.04 -7.69
N ALA A 257 6.73 -1.99 -8.01
CA ALA A 257 7.68 -1.14 -7.32
C ALA A 257 7.36 0.36 -7.48
N THR A 258 7.00 0.80 -8.69
CA THR A 258 6.62 2.19 -8.96
C THR A 258 5.34 2.58 -8.23
N LEU A 259 4.33 1.70 -8.18
CA LEU A 259 3.10 1.91 -7.44
C LEU A 259 3.33 2.01 -5.93
N ALA A 260 4.15 1.13 -5.36
CA ALA A 260 4.43 1.16 -3.93
C ALA A 260 5.10 2.49 -3.54
N LEU A 261 6.06 2.97 -4.34
CA LEU A 261 6.71 4.26 -4.11
C LEU A 261 5.75 5.44 -4.25
N LEU A 262 4.87 5.43 -5.26
CA LEU A 262 3.84 6.46 -5.40
C LEU A 262 2.88 6.45 -4.21
N TRP A 263 2.38 5.28 -3.83
CA TRP A 263 1.37 5.14 -2.78
C TRP A 263 1.89 5.47 -1.39
N ARG A 264 3.15 5.14 -1.09
CA ARG A 264 3.80 5.32 0.20
C ARG A 264 3.42 6.62 0.90
N ASP A 265 3.65 7.74 0.21
CA ASP A 265 3.52 9.05 0.82
C ASP A 265 2.04 9.45 0.97
N PHE A 266 1.22 9.15 -0.03
CA PHE A 266 -0.23 9.38 0.06
C PHE A 266 -0.94 8.47 1.07
N ALA A 267 -0.37 7.30 1.35
CA ALA A 267 -0.93 6.36 2.31
C ALA A 267 -0.72 6.83 3.75
N LEU A 268 0.43 7.44 4.05
CA LEU A 268 0.80 7.89 5.39
C LEU A 268 0.31 9.31 5.68
N PHE A 269 0.40 10.21 4.70
CA PHE A 269 0.17 11.64 4.89
C PHE A 269 -1.08 12.15 4.16
N GLY A 270 -1.80 11.27 3.49
CA GLY A 270 -2.93 11.60 2.64
C GLY A 270 -2.58 12.48 1.44
N ALA A 271 -3.63 12.90 0.75
CA ALA A 271 -3.58 13.70 -0.47
C ALA A 271 -4.26 15.06 -0.28
N ALA A 272 -3.70 16.09 -0.91
CA ALA A 272 -4.27 17.42 -1.04
C ALA A 272 -5.03 17.56 -2.38
N PRO A 273 -5.84 18.62 -2.58
CA PRO A 273 -6.59 18.82 -3.82
C PRO A 273 -5.72 18.85 -5.09
N GLU A 274 -4.50 19.39 -5.00
CA GLU A 274 -3.50 19.43 -6.06
C GLU A 274 -2.99 18.05 -6.49
N ASP A 275 -3.11 17.04 -5.62
CA ASP A 275 -2.65 15.67 -5.87
C ASP A 275 -3.69 14.83 -6.65
N ALA A 276 -4.80 15.43 -7.08
CA ALA A 276 -5.93 14.69 -7.66
C ALA A 276 -5.53 13.76 -8.82
N ALA A 277 -4.60 14.21 -9.68
CA ALA A 277 -4.13 13.40 -10.80
C ALA A 277 -3.35 12.14 -10.35
N GLN A 278 -2.52 12.26 -9.32
CA GLN A 278 -1.77 11.16 -8.72
C GLN A 278 -2.71 10.19 -8.00
N VAL A 279 -3.72 10.71 -7.32
CA VAL A 279 -4.74 9.90 -6.66
C VAL A 279 -5.58 9.12 -7.67
N ASP A 280 -5.93 9.73 -8.81
CA ASP A 280 -6.65 9.03 -9.87
C ASP A 280 -5.82 7.87 -10.44
N VAL A 281 -4.51 8.05 -10.62
CA VAL A 281 -3.61 6.94 -10.97
C VAL A 281 -3.64 5.84 -9.91
N LEU A 282 -3.53 6.18 -8.62
CA LEU A 282 -3.58 5.19 -7.54
C LEU A 282 -4.92 4.42 -7.51
N ARG A 283 -6.04 5.13 -7.73
CA ARG A 283 -7.37 4.53 -7.81
C ARG A 283 -7.51 3.55 -8.97
N ASP A 284 -6.90 3.85 -10.11
CA ASP A 284 -6.90 2.93 -11.26
C ASP A 284 -6.20 1.61 -10.93
N TYR A 285 -5.23 1.64 -10.02
CA TYR A 285 -4.50 0.47 -9.53
C TYR A 285 -5.02 -0.10 -8.19
N GLY A 286 -6.21 0.29 -7.72
CA GLY A 286 -6.81 -0.30 -6.53
C GLY A 286 -6.22 0.19 -5.20
N LEU A 287 -5.56 1.34 -5.22
CA LEU A 287 -4.95 1.95 -4.04
C LEU A 287 -5.74 3.18 -3.62
N THR A 288 -6.34 3.11 -2.43
CA THR A 288 -7.10 4.21 -1.85
C THR A 288 -6.15 5.15 -1.09
N VAL A 289 -6.56 6.38 -0.85
CA VAL A 289 -5.82 7.38 -0.05
C VAL A 289 -6.78 8.13 0.86
N ALA A 290 -6.28 8.63 2.00
CA ALA A 290 -7.03 9.59 2.79
C ALA A 290 -6.92 10.97 2.12
N TRP A 291 -8.05 11.66 1.97
CA TRP A 291 -8.04 13.06 1.52
C TRP A 291 -7.98 13.96 2.74
N HIS A 292 -6.98 14.84 2.81
CA HIS A 292 -6.97 15.93 3.78
C HIS A 292 -7.46 17.20 3.10
N VAL A 293 -8.43 17.89 3.71
CA VAL A 293 -8.83 19.26 3.29
C VAL A 293 -7.79 20.30 3.73
N ALA A 294 -6.65 19.85 4.26
CA ALA A 294 -5.85 20.55 5.26
C ALA A 294 -4.36 20.65 4.83
N ALA A 295 -4.07 21.39 3.76
CA ALA A 295 -2.71 21.57 3.22
C ALA A 295 -1.85 22.59 4.01
N THR A 296 -2.12 22.81 5.30
CA THR A 296 -1.34 23.75 6.12
C THR A 296 -0.84 23.11 7.42
N PRO A 297 0.35 23.48 7.92
CA PRO A 297 0.84 23.01 9.23
C PRO A 297 -0.16 23.26 10.37
N ALA A 298 -0.93 24.36 10.31
CA ALA A 298 -1.96 24.68 11.29
C ALA A 298 -3.13 23.67 11.28
N SER A 299 -3.52 23.17 10.11
CA SER A 299 -4.57 22.16 9.98
C SER A 299 -4.09 20.74 10.29
N GLU A 300 -2.79 20.48 10.14
CA GLU A 300 -2.13 19.27 10.65
C GLU A 300 -2.12 19.28 12.18
N THR A 301 -1.79 20.40 12.83
CA THR A 301 -1.89 20.54 14.30
C THR A 301 -3.32 20.37 14.81
N VAL A 302 -4.33 20.84 14.07
CA VAL A 302 -5.75 20.64 14.43
C VAL A 302 -6.18 19.19 14.23
N TRP A 303 -5.66 18.48 13.21
CA TRP A 303 -5.92 17.06 13.03
C TRP A 303 -5.22 16.21 14.09
N GLU A 304 -3.97 16.54 14.44
CA GLU A 304 -3.22 15.93 15.54
C GLU A 304 -3.92 16.13 16.88
N GLN A 305 -4.41 17.34 17.16
CA GLN A 305 -5.21 17.64 18.34
C GLN A 305 -6.51 16.84 18.32
N GLY A 306 -7.24 16.79 17.20
CA GLY A 306 -8.45 15.98 17.07
C GLY A 306 -8.20 14.47 17.17
N ALA A 307 -7.07 13.96 16.68
CA ALA A 307 -6.67 12.56 16.78
C ALA A 307 -6.22 12.19 18.20
N ALA A 308 -5.50 13.10 18.88
CA ALA A 308 -5.10 12.97 20.28
C ALA A 308 -6.31 13.05 21.21
N GLU A 309 -7.22 14.01 20.99
CA GLU A 309 -8.49 14.13 21.71
C GLU A 309 -9.39 12.91 21.48
N ALA A 310 -9.50 12.42 20.24
CA ALA A 310 -10.22 11.18 19.94
C ALA A 310 -9.54 9.95 20.56
N GLY A 311 -8.21 9.92 20.65
CA GLY A 311 -7.45 8.88 21.34
C GLY A 311 -7.68 8.90 22.85
N GLU A 312 -7.62 10.07 23.48
CA GLU A 312 -7.91 10.25 24.90
C GLU A 312 -9.37 9.89 25.22
N ALA A 313 -10.32 10.34 24.39
CA ALA A 313 -11.73 9.99 24.54
C ALA A 313 -11.97 8.48 24.32
N ALA A 314 -11.27 7.85 23.37
CA ALA A 314 -11.34 6.41 23.13
C ALA A 314 -10.75 5.59 24.30
N THR A 315 -9.74 6.11 25.00
CA THR A 315 -9.11 5.41 26.14
C THR A 315 -9.87 5.53 27.46
N ARG A 316 -10.71 6.55 27.66
CA ARG A 316 -11.31 6.81 28.97
C ARG A 316 -12.58 6.04 29.30
N ASP A 317 -13.34 5.52 28.34
CA ASP A 317 -14.50 4.64 28.58
C ASP A 317 -15.13 4.08 27.28
N ALA A 318 -14.40 4.04 26.16
CA ALA A 318 -15.02 3.63 24.90
C ALA A 318 -15.42 2.15 24.95
N VAL A 319 -16.71 1.90 24.76
CA VAL A 319 -17.25 0.56 24.56
C VAL A 319 -16.53 -0.06 23.37
N THR A 320 -15.84 -1.18 23.61
CA THR A 320 -15.15 -1.95 22.57
C THR A 320 -15.93 -3.22 22.26
N ARG A 321 -15.82 -3.68 21.02
CA ARG A 321 -16.45 -4.91 20.55
C ARG A 321 -15.39 -5.87 20.04
N ASP A 322 -15.47 -7.12 20.48
CA ASP A 322 -14.61 -8.19 20.00
C ASP A 322 -15.19 -8.82 18.73
N LEU A 323 -14.37 -8.92 17.69
CA LEU A 323 -14.64 -9.48 16.37
C LEU A 323 -13.59 -10.57 16.06
N GLY A 324 -13.67 -11.69 16.79
CA GLY A 324 -12.63 -12.71 16.74
C GLY A 324 -11.33 -12.23 17.40
N VAL A 325 -10.26 -12.08 16.60
CA VAL A 325 -8.95 -11.60 17.09
C VAL A 325 -8.86 -10.08 17.16
N LEU A 326 -9.81 -9.36 16.55
CA LEU A 326 -9.81 -7.90 16.46
C LEU A 326 -10.72 -7.31 17.53
N ARG A 327 -10.27 -6.25 18.19
CA ARG A 327 -11.06 -5.43 19.11
C ARG A 327 -11.23 -4.03 18.55
N VAL A 328 -12.45 -3.63 18.25
CA VAL A 328 -12.78 -2.35 17.60
C VAL A 328 -13.52 -1.39 18.54
N ASN A 329 -13.46 -0.10 18.24
CA ASN A 329 -14.33 0.90 18.87
C ASN A 329 -15.79 0.66 18.42
N ALA A 330 -16.71 0.46 19.37
CA ALA A 330 -18.08 0.08 19.03
C ALA A 330 -18.81 1.17 18.25
N ALA A 331 -18.68 2.45 18.62
CA ALA A 331 -19.36 3.55 17.92
C ALA A 331 -18.88 3.68 16.46
N ALA A 332 -17.56 3.70 16.25
CA ALA A 332 -17.00 3.77 14.91
C ALA A 332 -17.34 2.54 14.05
N TYR A 333 -17.52 1.39 14.69
CA TYR A 333 -17.92 0.15 14.03
C TYR A 333 -19.41 0.15 13.62
N GLU A 334 -20.31 0.64 14.47
CA GLU A 334 -21.74 0.75 14.13
C GLU A 334 -21.97 1.76 12.99
N ASP A 335 -21.28 2.92 13.02
CA ASP A 335 -21.30 3.90 11.92
C ASP A 335 -20.83 3.28 10.59
N PHE A 336 -19.79 2.44 10.67
CA PHE A 336 -19.31 1.69 9.52
C PHE A 336 -20.34 0.69 9.01
N LEU A 337 -20.97 -0.11 9.87
CA LEU A 337 -21.98 -1.07 9.44
C LEU A 337 -23.16 -0.39 8.72
N GLN A 338 -23.66 0.72 9.26
CA GLN A 338 -24.76 1.48 8.67
C GLN A 338 -24.42 2.01 7.27
N SER A 339 -23.19 2.50 7.07
CA SER A 339 -22.73 2.98 5.75
C SER A 339 -22.34 1.85 4.78
N ALA A 340 -21.86 0.73 5.31
CA ALA A 340 -21.46 -0.44 4.55
C ALA A 340 -22.66 -1.18 3.96
N GLU A 341 -23.78 -1.28 4.69
CA GLU A 341 -25.01 -1.96 4.24
C GLU A 341 -25.54 -1.38 2.92
N VAL A 342 -25.71 -0.05 2.86
CA VAL A 342 -26.16 0.65 1.64
C VAL A 342 -25.20 0.42 0.47
N SER A 343 -23.90 0.42 0.75
CA SER A 343 -22.87 0.20 -0.28
C SER A 343 -22.91 -1.24 -0.80
N ILE A 344 -23.09 -2.23 0.07
CA ILE A 344 -23.03 -3.64 -0.31
C ILE A 344 -24.27 -4.08 -1.08
N ASP A 345 -25.46 -3.59 -0.73
CA ASP A 345 -26.68 -3.90 -1.45
C ASP A 345 -26.61 -3.36 -2.88
N GLY A 346 -26.13 -2.12 -3.02
CA GLY A 346 -25.88 -1.54 -4.34
C GLY A 346 -24.80 -2.27 -5.15
N LEU A 347 -23.80 -2.89 -4.51
CA LEU A 347 -22.78 -3.69 -5.20
C LEU A 347 -23.34 -5.03 -5.67
N VAL A 348 -24.14 -5.69 -4.84
CA VAL A 348 -24.79 -6.96 -5.17
C VAL A 348 -25.81 -6.77 -6.30
N GLU A 349 -26.68 -5.76 -6.20
CA GLU A 349 -27.67 -5.44 -7.24
C GLU A 349 -26.99 -5.18 -8.59
N ARG A 350 -25.90 -4.41 -8.61
CA ARG A 350 -25.12 -4.16 -9.83
C ARG A 350 -24.43 -5.40 -10.37
N GLY A 351 -23.91 -6.26 -9.49
CA GLY A 351 -23.33 -7.54 -9.87
C GLY A 351 -24.35 -8.46 -10.54
N GLU A 352 -25.56 -8.51 -10.01
CA GLU A 352 -26.68 -9.28 -10.57
C GLU A 352 -27.12 -8.70 -11.93
N ALA A 353 -27.35 -7.38 -12.01
CA ALA A 353 -27.70 -6.72 -13.26
C ALA A 353 -26.65 -6.95 -14.36
N ALA A 354 -25.35 -6.83 -14.03
CA ALA A 354 -24.25 -7.07 -14.96
C ALA A 354 -24.10 -8.55 -15.37
N ARG A 355 -24.55 -9.48 -14.52
CA ARG A 355 -24.58 -10.91 -14.81
C ARG A 355 -25.73 -11.25 -15.76
N GLU A 356 -26.91 -10.66 -15.53
CA GLU A 356 -28.09 -10.85 -16.37
C GLU A 356 -27.90 -10.28 -17.78
N SER A 357 -27.32 -9.08 -17.88
CA SER A 357 -27.03 -8.43 -19.16
C SER A 357 -25.79 -8.97 -19.86
N GLY A 358 -24.88 -9.64 -19.14
CA GLY A 358 -23.55 -10.04 -19.63
C GLY A 358 -22.57 -8.87 -19.85
N SER A 359 -22.93 -7.63 -19.49
CA SER A 359 -22.09 -6.44 -19.63
C SER A 359 -22.44 -5.37 -18.59
N ALA A 360 -21.47 -4.60 -18.11
CA ALA A 360 -21.72 -3.48 -17.21
C ALA A 360 -21.42 -2.16 -17.92
N ASP A 361 -22.35 -1.21 -17.88
CA ASP A 361 -22.10 0.16 -18.36
C ASP A 361 -20.89 0.80 -17.64
N THR A 362 -20.13 1.62 -18.36
CA THR A 362 -18.90 2.25 -17.86
C THR A 362 -19.15 3.06 -16.60
N ASP A 363 -20.18 3.91 -16.60
CA ASP A 363 -20.49 4.76 -15.44
C ASP A 363 -20.96 3.90 -14.27
N ALA A 364 -21.81 2.91 -14.52
CA ALA A 364 -22.25 1.98 -13.48
C ALA A 364 -21.08 1.21 -12.83
N ALA A 365 -20.11 0.75 -13.64
CA ALA A 365 -18.92 0.07 -13.17
C ALA A 365 -17.99 1.00 -12.37
N LEU A 366 -17.81 2.26 -12.80
CA LEU A 366 -17.04 3.26 -12.03
C LEU A 366 -17.71 3.59 -10.69
N HIS A 367 -19.04 3.70 -10.63
CA HIS A 367 -19.77 3.89 -9.37
C HIS A 367 -19.61 2.69 -8.43
N ALA A 368 -19.65 1.46 -8.95
CA ALA A 368 -19.41 0.25 -8.17
C ALA A 368 -17.95 0.22 -7.65
N ALA A 369 -16.99 0.64 -8.46
CA ALA A 369 -15.61 0.75 -8.03
C ALA A 369 -15.44 1.73 -6.87
N ASP A 370 -16.00 2.93 -6.99
CA ASP A 370 -15.91 3.97 -5.96
C ASP A 370 -16.60 3.54 -4.65
N ALA A 371 -17.75 2.88 -4.73
CA ALA A 371 -18.43 2.32 -3.55
C ALA A 371 -17.56 1.26 -2.86
N SER A 372 -16.94 0.36 -3.63
CA SER A 372 -16.04 -0.67 -3.12
C SER A 372 -14.81 -0.07 -2.44
N TYR A 373 -14.20 0.97 -3.02
CA TYR A 373 -13.04 1.65 -2.43
C TYR A 373 -13.38 2.44 -1.17
N ARG A 374 -14.55 3.08 -1.09
CA ARG A 374 -14.99 3.74 0.15
C ARG A 374 -15.17 2.73 1.27
N LEU A 375 -15.81 1.59 0.96
CA LEU A 375 -15.97 0.49 1.90
C LEU A 375 -14.61 -0.07 2.35
N GLY A 376 -13.69 -0.29 1.41
CA GLY A 376 -12.33 -0.76 1.70
C GLY A 376 -11.52 0.20 2.56
N ALA A 377 -11.58 1.51 2.27
CA ALA A 377 -10.94 2.53 3.08
C ALA A 377 -11.49 2.61 4.51
N ALA A 378 -12.81 2.49 4.68
CA ALA A 378 -13.45 2.47 5.99
C ALA A 378 -13.15 1.18 6.78
N ALA A 379 -13.14 0.02 6.11
CA ALA A 379 -12.72 -1.23 6.73
C ALA A 379 -11.24 -1.17 7.16
N CYS A 380 -10.37 -0.57 6.33
CA CYS A 380 -8.96 -0.38 6.62
C CYS A 380 -8.74 0.51 7.84
N SER A 381 -9.52 1.59 8.00
CA SER A 381 -9.40 2.50 9.14
C SER A 381 -9.84 1.86 10.47
N LEU A 382 -10.72 0.85 10.41
CA LEU A 382 -11.13 0.04 11.57
C LEU A 382 -10.23 -1.17 11.85
N GLY A 383 -9.27 -1.47 10.97
CA GLY A 383 -8.38 -2.63 11.12
C GLY A 383 -8.95 -3.95 10.57
N LEU A 384 -10.06 -3.92 9.82
CA LEU A 384 -10.67 -5.09 9.17
C LEU A 384 -9.93 -5.45 7.87
N GLY A 385 -8.73 -6.02 8.00
CA GLY A 385 -7.78 -6.20 6.89
C GLY A 385 -8.31 -7.04 5.73
N HIS A 386 -8.96 -8.18 6.00
CA HIS A 386 -9.51 -9.05 4.95
C HIS A 386 -10.68 -8.40 4.20
N VAL A 387 -11.55 -7.70 4.93
CA VAL A 387 -12.67 -6.93 4.34
C VAL A 387 -12.12 -5.82 3.45
N ALA A 388 -11.12 -5.08 3.94
CA ALA A 388 -10.47 -4.01 3.18
C ALA A 388 -9.82 -4.55 1.89
N LEU A 389 -9.08 -5.66 1.97
CA LEU A 389 -8.43 -6.26 0.80
C LEU A 389 -9.45 -6.74 -0.24
N LEU A 390 -10.51 -7.42 0.17
CA LEU A 390 -11.54 -7.88 -0.76
C LEU A 390 -12.27 -6.71 -1.41
N ALA A 391 -12.64 -5.68 -0.63
CA ALA A 391 -13.31 -4.49 -1.14
C ALA A 391 -12.43 -3.70 -2.12
N ASP A 392 -11.14 -3.48 -1.80
CA ASP A 392 -10.19 -2.83 -2.70
C ASP A 392 -10.00 -3.65 -4.00
N THR A 393 -9.89 -4.97 -3.89
CA THR A 393 -9.73 -5.85 -5.06
C THR A 393 -11.01 -5.87 -5.93
N LEU A 394 -12.18 -5.84 -5.30
CA LEU A 394 -13.48 -5.73 -5.99
C LEU A 394 -13.60 -4.39 -6.73
N GLY A 395 -13.18 -3.29 -6.10
CA GLY A 395 -13.21 -1.98 -6.75
C GLY A 395 -12.31 -1.92 -7.97
N LEU A 396 -11.13 -2.50 -7.88
CA LEU A 396 -10.19 -2.61 -9.01
C LEU A 396 -10.75 -3.47 -10.15
N ALA A 397 -11.41 -4.57 -9.83
CA ALA A 397 -12.10 -5.39 -10.81
C ALA A 397 -13.18 -4.61 -11.57
N TRP A 398 -14.00 -3.82 -10.87
CA TRP A 398 -15.00 -2.97 -11.50
C TRP A 398 -14.39 -1.87 -12.37
N ARG A 399 -13.27 -1.24 -11.98
CA ARG A 399 -12.56 -0.30 -12.86
C ARG A 399 -12.01 -0.98 -14.10
N ARG A 400 -11.43 -2.19 -13.97
CA ARG A 400 -10.97 -2.97 -15.12
C ARG A 400 -12.11 -3.23 -16.10
N ILE A 401 -13.31 -3.59 -15.60
CA ILE A 401 -14.50 -3.77 -16.43
C ILE A 401 -14.91 -2.45 -17.11
N ALA A 402 -14.91 -1.33 -16.39
CA ALA A 402 -15.25 -0.02 -16.95
C ALA A 402 -14.33 0.37 -18.11
N TYR A 403 -13.03 0.12 -17.98
CA TYR A 403 -12.04 0.51 -18.99
C TYR A 403 -11.87 -0.50 -20.13
N GLU A 404 -12.24 -1.77 -19.92
CA GLU A 404 -12.27 -2.81 -20.96
C GLU A 404 -13.68 -3.01 -21.57
N PHE A 405 -14.60 -2.07 -21.35
CA PHE A 405 -15.99 -2.18 -21.79
C PHE A 405 -16.13 -2.49 -23.29
N GLN A 406 -15.24 -1.95 -24.13
CA GLN A 406 -15.32 -2.13 -25.58
C GLN A 406 -14.92 -3.54 -26.07
N THR A 407 -14.21 -4.32 -25.26
CA THR A 407 -13.69 -5.64 -25.64
C THR A 407 -14.46 -6.80 -25.01
N HIS A 408 -15.31 -6.53 -23.99
CA HIS A 408 -16.12 -7.52 -23.26
C HIS A 408 -15.35 -8.79 -22.83
N THR A 409 -14.07 -8.65 -22.50
CA THR A 409 -13.18 -9.78 -22.22
C THR A 409 -13.25 -10.32 -20.79
N LEU A 410 -13.88 -9.58 -19.87
CA LEU A 410 -13.90 -9.90 -18.44
C LEU A 410 -15.27 -10.43 -17.99
N ASP A 411 -15.23 -11.47 -17.16
CA ASP A 411 -16.43 -12.12 -16.60
C ASP A 411 -17.03 -11.28 -15.46
N THR A 412 -18.15 -10.62 -15.73
CA THR A 412 -18.88 -9.79 -14.76
C THR A 412 -19.48 -10.58 -13.60
N ALA A 413 -19.59 -11.91 -13.70
CA ALA A 413 -20.07 -12.75 -12.62
C ALA A 413 -19.04 -12.90 -11.47
N ILE A 414 -17.75 -12.68 -11.73
CA ILE A 414 -16.70 -12.76 -10.70
C ILE A 414 -16.88 -11.63 -9.65
N PRO A 415 -17.00 -10.34 -10.04
CA PRO A 415 -17.35 -9.27 -9.10
C PRO A 415 -18.64 -9.50 -8.32
N GLY A 416 -19.69 -10.04 -8.96
CA GLY A 416 -20.96 -10.33 -8.29
C GLY A 416 -20.80 -11.32 -7.13
N ARG A 417 -20.15 -12.46 -7.37
CA ARG A 417 -19.83 -13.45 -6.31
C ARG A 417 -18.94 -12.88 -5.20
N ALA A 418 -18.01 -11.99 -5.56
CA ALA A 418 -17.16 -11.33 -4.59
C ALA A 418 -17.94 -10.33 -3.71
N ALA A 419 -18.90 -9.60 -4.27
CA ALA A 419 -19.80 -8.72 -3.51
C ALA A 419 -20.66 -9.53 -2.51
N GLU A 420 -21.19 -10.69 -2.91
CA GLU A 420 -21.91 -11.59 -2.00
C GLU A 420 -21.02 -12.13 -0.87
N THR A 421 -19.78 -12.49 -1.20
CA THR A 421 -18.78 -12.92 -0.20
C THR A 421 -18.51 -11.80 0.81
N LEU A 422 -18.33 -10.58 0.32
CA LEU A 422 -18.09 -9.39 1.15
C LEU A 422 -19.30 -9.10 2.05
N ARG A 423 -20.52 -9.23 1.53
CA ARG A 423 -21.77 -9.15 2.33
C ARG A 423 -21.79 -10.19 3.44
N SER A 424 -21.45 -11.44 3.14
CA SER A 424 -21.39 -12.52 4.13
C SER A 424 -20.36 -12.23 5.24
N MET A 425 -19.18 -11.72 4.87
CA MET A 425 -18.14 -11.31 5.83
C MET A 425 -18.63 -10.20 6.76
N LEU A 426 -19.35 -9.21 6.23
CA LEU A 426 -19.91 -8.12 7.03
C LEU A 426 -21.02 -8.60 7.96
N HIS A 427 -21.90 -9.51 7.52
CA HIS A 427 -22.90 -10.11 8.41
C HIS A 427 -22.28 -10.95 9.54
N GLN A 428 -21.20 -11.69 9.26
CA GLN A 428 -20.44 -12.38 10.30
C GLN A 428 -19.87 -11.38 11.31
N ALA A 429 -19.26 -10.30 10.83
CA ALA A 429 -18.76 -9.23 11.68
C ALA A 429 -19.88 -8.62 12.53
N ALA A 430 -21.03 -8.31 11.94
CA ALA A 430 -22.19 -7.74 12.63
C ALA A 430 -22.77 -8.69 13.69
N ALA A 431 -22.61 -10.01 13.51
CA ALA A 431 -22.93 -11.03 14.50
C ALA A 431 -21.86 -11.21 15.60
N GLY A 432 -20.75 -10.47 15.56
CA GLY A 432 -19.62 -10.63 16.48
C GLY A 432 -18.73 -11.84 16.18
N ILE A 433 -18.87 -12.43 14.99
CA ILE A 433 -18.07 -13.57 14.52
C ILE A 433 -16.88 -13.02 13.73
N ALA A 434 -15.72 -13.66 13.86
CA ALA A 434 -14.55 -13.34 13.05
C ALA A 434 -14.91 -13.47 11.55
N PRO A 435 -14.72 -12.42 10.73
CA PRO A 435 -15.01 -12.49 9.31
C PRO A 435 -14.13 -13.55 8.64
N ALA A 436 -14.70 -14.35 7.75
CA ALA A 436 -13.93 -15.24 6.90
C ALA A 436 -12.92 -14.47 6.03
N GLU A 437 -11.82 -15.11 5.62
CA GLU A 437 -10.73 -14.44 4.87
C GLU A 437 -11.12 -14.06 3.44
N GLY A 438 -12.23 -14.60 2.90
CA GLY A 438 -12.66 -14.34 1.51
C GLY A 438 -11.66 -14.79 0.44
N ARG A 439 -10.65 -15.61 0.80
CA ARG A 439 -9.48 -15.94 -0.03
C ARG A 439 -9.82 -16.46 -1.43
N GLY A 440 -10.85 -17.31 -1.56
CA GLY A 440 -11.28 -17.82 -2.86
C GLY A 440 -11.75 -16.71 -3.82
N SER A 441 -12.52 -15.74 -3.30
CA SER A 441 -13.01 -14.60 -4.07
C SER A 441 -11.88 -13.63 -4.40
N VAL A 442 -10.97 -13.35 -3.47
CA VAL A 442 -9.77 -12.53 -3.71
C VAL A 442 -8.91 -13.13 -4.82
N LEU A 443 -8.61 -14.43 -4.77
CA LEU A 443 -7.80 -15.11 -5.80
C LEU A 443 -8.48 -15.10 -7.17
N SER A 444 -9.81 -15.29 -7.21
CA SER A 444 -10.58 -15.23 -8.45
C SER A 444 -10.55 -13.84 -9.09
N LEU A 445 -10.68 -12.79 -8.26
CA LEU A 445 -10.55 -11.41 -8.71
C LEU A 445 -9.13 -11.10 -9.20
N ILE A 446 -8.09 -11.49 -8.45
CA ILE A 446 -6.68 -11.31 -8.86
C ILE A 446 -6.45 -11.96 -10.23
N ALA A 447 -6.86 -13.21 -10.41
CA ALA A 447 -6.68 -13.92 -11.68
C ALA A 447 -7.40 -13.24 -12.86
N MET A 448 -8.55 -12.58 -12.61
CA MET A 448 -9.26 -11.78 -13.60
C MET A 448 -8.52 -10.46 -13.89
N ILE A 449 -8.13 -9.72 -12.85
CA ILE A 449 -7.50 -8.39 -12.95
C ILE A 449 -6.16 -8.46 -13.67
N GLU A 450 -5.34 -9.47 -13.33
CA GLU A 450 -3.97 -9.63 -13.83
C GLU A 450 -3.89 -10.26 -15.23
N ARG A 451 -5.04 -10.63 -15.82
CA ARG A 451 -5.08 -11.17 -17.17
C ARG A 451 -4.72 -10.07 -18.18
N GLN A 452 -3.70 -10.34 -18.99
CA GLN A 452 -3.37 -9.52 -20.16
C GLN A 452 -4.44 -9.73 -21.24
N THR A 453 -4.99 -8.64 -21.74
CA THR A 453 -5.94 -8.62 -22.87
C THR A 453 -5.19 -8.43 -24.18
N ALA A 454 -5.69 -8.98 -25.28
CA ALA A 454 -5.03 -8.75 -26.56
C ALA A 454 -5.18 -7.26 -26.94
N LEU A 455 -4.06 -6.53 -27.01
CA LEU A 455 -4.09 -5.16 -27.52
C LEU A 455 -4.37 -5.21 -29.02
N SER A 456 -5.48 -4.61 -29.45
CA SER A 456 -5.74 -4.33 -30.87
C SER A 456 -4.57 -3.50 -31.41
N ARG A 457 -3.83 -4.06 -32.36
CA ARG A 457 -2.65 -3.43 -32.98
C ARG A 457 -3.00 -2.29 -33.90
#